data_AF-A0A1B1AHU1-F1
#
_entry.id   AF-A0A1B1AHU1-F1
#
_cell.length_a   1.000
_cell.length_b   1.000
_cell.length_c   1.000
_cell.angle_alpha   90.00
_cell.angle_beta   90.00
_cell.angle_gamma   90.00
#
_symmetry.space_group_name_H-M   'P 1'
#
loop_
_entity.id
_entity.type
_entity.pdbx_description
1 polymer ?
#
loop_
_entity_poly.entity_id
_entity_poly.type
_entity_poly.pdbx_seq_one_letter_code
_entity_poly.pdbx_strand_id
1 'polypeptide(L)'
;MTAQAAIVAISQAAPQLTSALSQDQLDEVLRLWADVSQPISEADVRILLTMLPADGDLAFEVNWTLLHAIERSLCWPLWDALSDENDWHRRLKLLLANAGIHSPA
;
A
#
# COMPACT_ATOMS: atom_id res chain seq x y z
N MET A 1 7.81 12.75 -13.41
CA MET A 1 8.27 11.58 -12.65
C MET A 1 7.42 10.39 -13.07
N THR A 2 7.96 9.17 -13.16
CA THR A 2 7.12 7.97 -13.41
C THR A 2 6.47 7.51 -12.10
N ALA A 3 5.35 6.80 -12.16
CA ALA A 3 4.70 6.25 -10.96
C ALA A 3 5.68 5.41 -10.10
N GLN A 4 6.48 4.56 -10.75
CA GLN A 4 7.51 3.75 -10.09
C GLN A 4 8.55 4.60 -9.34
N ALA A 5 9.04 5.68 -9.96
CA ALA A 5 10.02 6.56 -9.32
C ALA A 5 9.42 7.29 -8.11
N ALA A 6 8.14 7.70 -8.21
CA ALA A 6 7.42 8.31 -7.10
C ALA A 6 7.24 7.33 -5.92
N ILE A 7 6.81 6.09 -6.20
CA ILE A 7 6.59 5.06 -5.18
C ILE A 7 7.89 4.66 -4.48
N VAL A 8 8.99 4.55 -5.23
CA VAL A 8 10.32 4.32 -4.64
C VAL A 8 10.72 5.48 -3.73
N ALA A 9 10.53 6.73 -4.16
CA ALA A 9 10.83 7.90 -3.32
C ALA A 9 9.97 7.92 -2.04
N ILE A 10 8.68 7.58 -2.15
CA ILE A 10 7.75 7.48 -1.01
C ILE A 10 8.26 6.42 -0.01
N SER A 11 8.64 5.24 -0.47
CA SER A 11 9.19 4.17 0.40
C SER A 11 10.49 4.56 1.09
N GLN A 12 11.27 5.48 0.51
CA GLN A 12 12.50 5.99 1.13
C GLN A 12 12.21 7.07 2.18
N ALA A 13 11.21 7.93 1.93
CA ALA A 13 10.79 8.97 2.87
C ALA A 13 10.05 8.40 4.09
N ALA A 14 9.26 7.34 3.88
CA ALA A 14 8.49 6.65 4.89
C ALA A 14 8.51 5.12 4.66
N PRO A 15 9.55 4.41 5.15
CA PRO A 15 9.66 2.95 4.98
C PRO A 15 8.50 2.17 5.58
N GLN A 16 7.90 2.69 6.65
CA GLN A 16 6.63 2.23 7.18
C GLN A 16 5.74 3.44 7.43
N LEU A 17 4.47 3.31 7.04
CA LEU A 17 3.46 4.32 7.29
C LEU A 17 2.83 4.05 8.65
N THR A 18 3.39 4.67 9.69
CA THR A 18 2.85 4.65 11.06
C THR A 18 2.53 6.07 11.53
N SER A 19 1.79 6.19 12.63
CA SER A 19 1.50 7.44 13.32
C SER A 19 2.75 8.12 13.92
N ALA A 20 3.91 7.44 13.88
CA ALA A 20 5.19 8.01 14.30
C ALA A 20 5.84 8.90 13.23
N LEU A 21 5.31 8.94 12.00
CA LEU A 21 5.79 9.85 10.97
C LEU A 21 5.65 11.31 11.41
N SER A 22 6.69 12.12 11.17
CA SER A 22 6.59 13.56 11.38
C SER A 22 5.65 14.21 10.35
N GLN A 23 5.17 15.41 10.65
CA GLN A 23 4.37 16.19 9.70
C GLN A 23 5.11 16.40 8.38
N ASP A 24 6.42 16.70 8.42
CA ASP A 24 7.23 16.90 7.21
C ASP A 24 7.32 15.63 6.36
N GLN A 25 7.42 14.45 7.00
CA GLN A 25 7.42 13.17 6.29
C GLN A 25 6.05 12.90 5.66
N LEU A 26 4.97 13.19 6.39
CA LEU A 26 3.61 13.02 5.90
C LEU A 26 3.33 13.93 4.68
N ASP A 27 3.69 15.21 4.77
CA ASP A 27 3.53 16.18 3.71
C ASP A 27 4.33 15.80 2.46
N GLU A 28 5.56 15.30 2.64
CA GLU A 28 6.39 14.80 1.53
C GLU A 28 5.79 13.55 0.88
N VAL A 29 5.29 12.60 1.67
CA VAL A 29 4.58 11.42 1.14
C VAL A 29 3.37 11.84 0.31
N LEU A 30 2.54 12.75 0.82
CA LEU A 30 1.35 13.24 0.11
C LEU A 30 1.72 13.99 -1.18
N ARG A 31 2.77 14.81 -1.14
CA ARG A 31 3.29 15.53 -2.30
C ARG A 31 3.78 14.58 -3.38
N LEU A 32 4.58 13.57 -3.01
CA LEU A 32 5.07 12.55 -3.94
C LEU A 32 3.93 11.68 -4.47
N TRP A 33 2.92 11.39 -3.64
CA TRP A 33 1.76 10.59 -4.01
C TRP A 33 0.91 11.26 -5.10
N ALA A 34 0.83 12.59 -5.11
CA ALA A 34 0.11 13.33 -6.15
C ALA A 34 0.63 13.07 -7.58
N ASP A 35 1.89 12.64 -7.71
CA ASP A 35 2.51 12.30 -8.99
C ASP A 35 2.36 10.82 -9.39
N VAL A 36 1.75 9.98 -8.53
CA VAL A 36 1.56 8.55 -8.80
C VAL A 36 0.40 8.36 -9.78
N SER A 37 0.73 8.08 -11.05
CA SER A 37 -0.26 7.72 -12.06
C SER A 37 -0.74 6.28 -11.91
N GLN A 38 -2.06 6.07 -12.08
CA GLN A 38 -2.68 4.75 -12.07
C GLN A 38 -2.87 4.21 -13.51
N PRO A 39 -2.91 2.87 -13.73
CA PRO A 39 -2.69 1.81 -12.73
C PRO A 39 -1.20 1.63 -12.38
N ILE A 40 -0.92 1.26 -11.14
CA ILE A 40 0.44 0.93 -10.67
C ILE A 40 0.85 -0.49 -11.07
N SER A 41 2.15 -0.72 -11.22
CA SER A 41 2.71 -2.02 -11.64
C SER A 41 2.70 -3.06 -10.51
N GLU A 42 3.01 -4.33 -10.83
CA GLU A 42 3.17 -5.38 -9.81
C GLU A 42 4.30 -5.05 -8.82
N ALA A 43 5.44 -4.55 -9.33
CA ALA A 43 6.57 -4.15 -8.49
C ALA A 43 6.17 -3.04 -7.51
N ASP A 44 5.38 -2.08 -7.97
CA ASP A 44 4.82 -1.01 -7.14
C ASP A 44 3.89 -1.55 -6.05
N VAL A 45 2.96 -2.45 -6.39
CA VAL A 45 2.06 -3.08 -5.41
C VAL A 45 2.86 -3.76 -4.32
N ARG A 46 3.90 -4.51 -4.67
CA ARG A 46 4.77 -5.19 -3.69
C ARG A 46 5.46 -4.20 -2.76
N ILE A 47 5.98 -3.09 -3.28
CA ILE A 47 6.58 -2.03 -2.46
C ILE A 47 5.53 -1.46 -1.49
N LEU A 48 4.36 -1.08 -1.99
CA LEU A 48 3.31 -0.49 -1.16
C LEU A 48 2.83 -1.43 -0.06
N LEU A 49 2.71 -2.73 -0.33
CA LEU A 49 2.37 -3.74 0.68
C LEU A 49 3.40 -3.78 1.82
N THR A 50 4.70 -3.63 1.52
CA THR A 50 5.74 -3.63 2.58
C THR A 50 5.70 -2.39 3.48
N MET A 51 5.08 -1.31 3.01
CA MET A 51 4.95 -0.07 3.78
C MET A 51 3.80 -0.11 4.80
N LEU A 52 2.83 -1.02 4.61
CA LEU A 52 1.68 -1.18 5.51
C LEU A 52 2.15 -1.82 6.83
N PRO A 53 1.98 -1.13 7.97
CA PRO A 53 2.53 -1.59 9.24
C PRO A 53 1.77 -2.81 9.76
N ALA A 54 2.48 -3.77 10.33
CA ALA A 54 1.87 -5.04 10.75
C ALA A 54 0.81 -4.88 11.85
N ASP A 55 0.93 -3.85 12.69
CA ASP A 55 0.08 -3.56 13.84
C ASP A 55 -1.25 -2.88 13.50
N GLY A 56 -1.49 -2.57 12.21
CA GLY A 56 -2.75 -1.97 11.76
C GLY A 56 -2.86 -0.47 12.05
N ASP A 57 -1.75 0.23 12.33
CA ASP A 57 -1.73 1.70 12.38
C ASP A 57 -2.29 2.28 11.06
N LEU A 58 -2.95 3.43 11.15
CA LEU A 58 -3.62 4.10 10.03
C LEU A 58 -2.75 5.17 9.34
N ALA A 59 -1.67 5.62 9.99
CA ALA A 59 -0.80 6.70 9.53
C ALA A 59 -1.57 7.91 9.00
N PHE A 60 -2.44 8.47 9.85
CA PHE A 60 -3.29 9.61 9.48
C PHE A 60 -4.10 9.36 8.20
N GLU A 61 -4.68 8.16 8.05
CA GLU A 61 -5.47 7.69 6.91
C GLU A 61 -4.68 7.43 5.60
N VAL A 62 -3.36 7.64 5.57
CA VAL A 62 -2.55 7.41 4.36
C VAL A 62 -2.53 5.93 3.96
N ASN A 63 -2.58 5.02 4.93
CA ASN A 63 -2.64 3.59 4.66
C ASN A 63 -3.87 3.19 3.85
N TRP A 64 -5.00 3.87 4.03
CA TRP A 64 -6.19 3.67 3.20
C TRP A 64 -5.99 4.13 1.76
N THR A 65 -5.26 5.22 1.56
CA THR A 65 -4.93 5.72 0.22
C THR A 65 -4.08 4.69 -0.55
N LEU A 66 -3.10 4.10 0.12
CA LEU A 66 -2.29 3.02 -0.46
C LEU A 66 -3.11 1.77 -0.73
N LEU A 67 -3.96 1.36 0.21
CA LEU A 67 -4.86 0.21 0.06
C LEU A 67 -5.69 0.35 -1.21
N HIS A 68 -6.34 1.49 -1.43
CA HIS A 68 -7.15 1.71 -2.62
C HIS A 68 -6.35 1.77 -3.92
N ALA A 69 -5.10 2.22 -3.88
CA ALA A 69 -4.22 2.16 -5.04
C ALA A 69 -3.82 0.72 -5.39
N ILE A 70 -3.52 -0.10 -4.37
CA ILE A 70 -3.24 -1.54 -4.53
C ILE A 70 -4.43 -2.24 -5.17
N GLU A 71 -5.64 -2.05 -4.63
CA GLU A 71 -6.88 -2.68 -5.11
C GLU A 71 -7.22 -2.32 -6.57
N ARG A 72 -6.78 -1.15 -7.04
CA ARG A 72 -6.99 -0.67 -8.41
C ARG A 72 -5.95 -1.16 -9.41
N SER A 73 -4.87 -1.80 -8.94
CA SER A 73 -3.87 -2.36 -9.84
C SER A 73 -4.43 -3.54 -10.63
N LEU A 74 -4.03 -3.67 -11.89
CA LEU A 74 -4.46 -4.76 -12.77
C LEU A 74 -3.87 -6.12 -12.39
N CYS A 75 -2.83 -6.13 -11.56
CA CYS A 75 -2.21 -7.37 -11.06
C CYS A 75 -2.81 -7.84 -9.72
N TRP A 76 -3.72 -7.05 -9.13
CA TRP A 76 -4.34 -7.41 -7.87
C TRP A 76 -5.37 -8.54 -8.06
N PRO A 77 -5.41 -9.58 -7.19
CA PRO A 77 -4.60 -9.78 -5.99
C PRO A 77 -3.27 -10.52 -6.17
N LEU A 78 -2.25 -10.10 -5.42
CA LEU A 78 -0.95 -10.78 -5.30
C LEU A 78 -0.92 -11.67 -4.05
N TRP A 79 -1.47 -12.89 -4.16
CA TRP A 79 -1.65 -13.78 -3.01
C TRP A 79 -0.36 -14.16 -2.29
N ASP A 80 0.73 -14.33 -3.02
CA ASP A 80 2.06 -14.67 -2.51
C ASP A 80 2.69 -13.55 -1.67
N ALA A 81 2.22 -12.31 -1.83
CA ALA A 81 2.68 -11.14 -1.08
C ALA A 81 1.86 -10.89 0.21
N LEU A 82 0.76 -11.60 0.42
CA LEU A 82 -0.12 -11.42 1.58
C LEU A 82 0.21 -12.42 2.68
N SER A 83 0.26 -11.92 3.92
CA SER A 83 0.54 -12.72 5.12
C SER A 83 -0.56 -12.53 6.17
N ASP A 84 -0.83 -13.54 6.98
CA ASP A 84 -1.78 -13.42 8.09
C ASP A 84 -1.18 -12.73 9.33
N GLU A 85 0.14 -12.49 9.33
CA GLU A 85 0.85 -11.80 10.42
C GLU A 85 0.72 -10.27 10.35
N ASN A 86 0.19 -9.72 9.26
CA ASN A 86 0.01 -8.28 9.06
C ASN A 86 -1.49 -7.94 8.99
N ASP A 87 -1.95 -7.03 9.84
CA ASP A 87 -3.36 -6.67 9.98
C ASP A 87 -3.96 -6.08 8.70
N TRP A 88 -3.18 -5.29 7.96
CA TRP A 88 -3.59 -4.77 6.66
C TRP A 88 -3.70 -5.87 5.61
N HIS A 89 -2.78 -6.82 5.61
CA HIS A 89 -2.87 -7.97 4.71
C HIS A 89 -4.09 -8.84 5.02
N ARG A 90 -4.39 -9.08 6.30
CA ARG A 90 -5.63 -9.75 6.73
C ARG A 90 -6.87 -8.98 6.27
N ARG A 91 -6.85 -7.65 6.38
CA ARG A 91 -7.95 -6.79 5.91
C ARG A 91 -8.15 -6.89 4.40
N LEU A 92 -7.07 -6.85 3.61
CA LEU A 92 -7.10 -7.04 2.16
C LEU A 92 -7.66 -8.42 1.79
N LYS A 93 -7.22 -9.50 2.46
CA LYS A 93 -7.76 -10.85 2.27
C LYS A 93 -9.27 -10.91 2.60
N LEU A 94 -9.71 -10.23 3.66
CA LEU A 94 -11.12 -10.15 4.02
C LEU A 94 -11.94 -9.39 2.97
N LEU A 95 -11.43 -8.27 2.43
CA LEU A 95 -12.09 -7.51 1.38
C LEU A 95 -12.25 -8.34 0.10
N LEU A 96 -11.20 -9.08 -0.29
CA LEU A 96 -11.26 -10.03 -1.41
C LEU A 96 -12.30 -11.13 -1.16
N ALA A 97 -12.31 -11.74 0.02
CA ALA A 97 -13.27 -12.79 0.36
C ALA A 97 -14.72 -12.26 0.35
N ASN A 98 -14.96 -11.03 0.82
CA ASN A 98 -16.27 -10.38 0.77
C ASN A 98 -16.72 -10.10 -0.68
N ALA A 99 -15.78 -9.89 -1.60
CA ALA A 99 -16.04 -9.78 -3.03
C ALA A 99 -16.21 -11.15 -3.73
N GLY A 100 -16.14 -12.27 -3.00
CA GLY A 100 -16.18 -13.62 -3.55
C GLY A 100 -14.90 -14.06 -4.26
N ILE A 101 -13.79 -13.33 -4.06
CA ILE A 101 -12.49 -13.60 -4.64
C ILE A 101 -11.64 -14.34 -3.60
N HIS A 102 -11.29 -15.59 -3.88
CA HIS A 102 -10.52 -16.45 -2.99
C HIS A 102 -9.15 -16.78 -3.59
N SER A 103 -8.17 -17.07 -2.72
CA SER A 103 -6.87 -17.55 -3.16
C SER A 103 -7.07 -18.81 -4.02
N PRO A 104 -6.35 -18.94 -5.15
CA PRO A 104 -6.26 -20.22 -5.84
C PRO A 104 -5.69 -21.25 -4.85
N ALA A 105 -6.26 -22.46 -4.89
CA ALA A 105 -5.88 -23.59 -4.04
C ALA A 105 -4.54 -24.19 -4.45
#